data_AF-B3DUT6-F1
#
_entry.id   AF-B3DUT6-F1
#
_cell.length_a   1.000
_cell.length_b   1.000
_cell.length_c   1.000
_cell.angle_alpha   90.00
_cell.angle_beta   90.00
_cell.angle_gamma   90.00
#
_symmetry.space_group_name_H-M   'P 1'
#
loop_
_entity.id
_entity.type
_entity.pdbx_description
1 polymer ?
#
loop_
_entity_poly.entity_id
_entity_poly.type
_entity_poly.pdbx_seq_one_letter_code
_entity_poly.pdbx_strand_id
1 'polypeptide(L)'
;MFLMNSFQYGKMGKSLLIFLIFLGGTVFGFKVFLKDKKEQKVQLYFIDVDGKLVGPLPSQRIQIDDMRWRYLLGAETFRITRRAGTEAPFCGDLVDHKQKGIYKCSSCGLPLFSSSTKFHSGTGWPSFFAPLAKENITQRVDLSFGMIRTEILCTRCGAHLGHLFEDGPRPTGLRYCVNSASLVFVPQWVFDKTTPDGRKLQRAAFAGGCFWGIQDFFKKVEGVVWTVSGYAGGTVPFPTYEEVCSGKTGHAETVYLLYDPTVVSYSKLLSLFWQVHDPTSADRQGPDVGPQYRPIIFYYDEEQHKEALRSKESLEKELKGRKVLTAILPAAPFYPAEEYHQDYLEKHHLPNSCLRR
;
A
#
# COMPACT_ATOMS: atom_id res chain seq x y z
N MET A 1 28.14 -6.84 -8.12
CA MET A 1 27.79 -7.00 -9.55
C MET A 1 26.71 -8.08 -9.62
N PHE A 2 25.44 -7.67 -9.49
CA PHE A 2 24.26 -8.52 -9.66
C PHE A 2 23.40 -7.82 -10.71
N LEU A 3 23.40 -8.36 -11.93
CA LEU A 3 22.55 -7.96 -13.03
C LEU A 3 21.15 -8.53 -12.76
N MET A 4 20.26 -7.74 -12.19
CA MET A 4 18.83 -7.99 -12.35
C MET A 4 18.50 -7.63 -13.79
N ASN A 5 18.32 -8.65 -14.62
CA ASN A 5 17.79 -8.49 -15.97
C ASN A 5 16.42 -7.83 -15.86
N SER A 6 16.38 -6.58 -16.32
CA SER A 6 15.17 -5.85 -16.65
C SER A 6 14.38 -6.69 -17.64
N PHE A 7 13.27 -7.29 -17.20
CA PHE A 7 12.30 -7.83 -18.14
C PHE A 7 11.73 -6.66 -18.93
N GLN A 8 12.26 -6.46 -20.13
CA GLN A 8 11.65 -5.60 -21.13
C GLN A 8 10.25 -6.15 -21.40
N TYR A 9 9.23 -5.45 -20.92
CA TYR A 9 7.86 -5.63 -21.39
C TYR A 9 7.78 -5.14 -22.84
N GLY A 10 8.16 -6.02 -23.77
CA GLY A 10 7.88 -5.86 -25.18
C GLY A 10 6.37 -5.86 -25.39
N LYS A 11 5.86 -4.83 -26.07
CA LYS A 11 4.50 -4.80 -26.62
C LYS A 11 4.27 -6.03 -27.50
N MET A 12 3.57 -7.05 -27.01
CA MET A 12 2.95 -8.07 -27.86
C MET A 12 1.53 -7.63 -28.18
N GLY A 13 1.37 -6.92 -29.29
CA GLY A 13 0.10 -6.90 -30.01
C GLY A 13 -0.13 -8.28 -30.62
N LYS A 14 -1.29 -8.88 -30.32
CA LYS A 14 -1.90 -10.06 -30.97
C LYS A 14 -0.90 -11.09 -31.53
N SER A 15 -0.53 -12.08 -30.73
CA SER A 15 0.23 -13.24 -31.24
C SER A 15 -0.65 -14.49 -31.20
N LEU A 16 -1.06 -14.94 -32.38
CA LEU A 16 -1.62 -16.27 -32.60
C LEU A 16 -0.46 -17.27 -32.52
N LEU A 17 -0.40 -18.09 -31.46
CA LEU A 17 0.59 -19.15 -31.36
C LEU A 17 0.03 -20.39 -32.06
N ILE A 18 0.62 -20.77 -33.19
CA ILE A 18 0.26 -21.99 -33.93
C ILE A 18 1.28 -23.06 -33.57
N PHE A 19 0.84 -24.14 -32.93
CA PHE A 19 1.64 -25.36 -32.79
C PHE A 19 1.36 -26.27 -33.99
N LEU A 20 2.43 -26.68 -34.69
CA LEU A 20 2.39 -27.70 -35.73
C LEU A 20 3.06 -28.95 -35.18
N ILE A 21 2.31 -30.04 -35.06
CA ILE A 21 2.86 -31.36 -34.71
C ILE A 21 2.88 -32.19 -35.99
N PHE A 22 4.06 -32.70 -36.34
CA PHE A 22 4.25 -33.61 -37.47
C PHE A 22 4.12 -35.06 -36.98
N LEU A 23 3.01 -35.70 -37.33
CA LEU A 23 2.82 -37.15 -37.19
C LEU A 23 2.30 -37.68 -38.53
N GLY A 24 3.08 -38.54 -39.19
CA GLY A 24 2.63 -39.29 -40.37
C GLY A 24 2.16 -38.44 -41.55
N GLY A 25 2.90 -37.40 -41.93
CA GLY A 25 2.66 -36.65 -43.16
C GLY A 25 1.44 -35.73 -43.19
N THR A 26 0.72 -35.59 -42.07
CA THR A 26 -0.46 -34.70 -41.97
C THR A 26 -0.20 -33.61 -40.93
N VAL A 27 -0.41 -32.35 -41.30
CA VAL A 27 -0.20 -31.19 -40.43
C VAL A 27 -1.50 -30.93 -39.63
N PHE A 28 -1.47 -31.16 -38.31
CA PHE A 28 -2.53 -30.71 -37.41
C PHE A 28 -2.15 -29.36 -36.78
N GLY A 29 -2.88 -28.30 -37.15
CA GLY A 29 -2.74 -26.99 -36.52
C GLY A 29 -3.68 -26.84 -35.32
N PHE A 30 -3.12 -26.74 -34.12
CA PHE A 30 -3.91 -26.37 -32.93
C PHE A 30 -3.89 -24.85 -32.76
N LYS A 31 -5.07 -24.21 -32.81
CA LYS A 31 -5.24 -22.81 -32.40
C LYS A 31 -5.42 -22.74 -30.89
N VAL A 32 -4.38 -22.33 -30.17
CA VAL A 32 -4.51 -21.94 -28.76
C VAL A 32 -4.96 -20.49 -28.73
N PHE A 33 -6.25 -20.26 -28.43
CA PHE A 33 -6.73 -18.94 -28.06
C PHE A 33 -6.23 -18.63 -26.65
N LEU A 34 -5.20 -17.79 -26.53
CA LEU A 34 -4.90 -17.13 -25.27
C LEU A 34 -6.09 -16.22 -24.94
N LYS A 35 -6.93 -16.67 -24.01
CA LYS A 35 -8.09 -15.91 -23.54
C LYS A 35 -7.55 -14.64 -22.87
N ASP A 36 -7.85 -13.48 -23.42
CA ASP A 36 -7.59 -12.20 -22.73
C ASP A 36 -8.19 -12.30 -21.32
N LYS A 37 -7.34 -12.26 -20.29
CA LYS A 37 -7.80 -12.12 -18.91
C LYS A 37 -8.48 -10.76 -18.82
N LYS A 38 -9.80 -10.73 -19.04
CA LYS A 38 -10.66 -9.57 -18.81
C LYS A 38 -10.28 -8.99 -17.43
N GLU A 39 -9.78 -7.76 -17.40
CA GLU A 39 -9.46 -7.04 -16.17
C GLU A 39 -10.71 -7.03 -15.27
N GLN A 40 -10.72 -7.88 -14.25
CA GLN A 40 -11.85 -7.97 -13.32
C GLN A 40 -11.74 -6.79 -12.35
N LYS A 41 -12.34 -5.65 -12.74
CA LYS A 41 -12.55 -4.54 -11.81
C LYS A 41 -13.61 -4.93 -10.78
N VAL A 42 -13.35 -4.60 -9.53
CA VAL A 42 -14.27 -4.77 -8.39
C VAL A 42 -14.60 -3.40 -7.80
N GLN A 43 -15.81 -3.26 -7.27
CA GLN A 43 -16.23 -2.05 -6.57
C GLN A 43 -15.77 -2.14 -5.11
N LEU A 44 -14.97 -1.17 -4.66
CA LEU A 44 -14.36 -1.18 -3.32
C LEU A 44 -14.54 0.16 -2.63
N TYR A 45 -14.57 0.14 -1.31
CA TYR A 45 -14.43 1.33 -0.48
C TYR A 45 -13.02 1.44 0.08
N PHE A 46 -12.51 2.65 0.12
CA PHE A 46 -11.20 2.99 0.65
C PHE A 46 -11.31 3.99 1.79
N ILE A 47 -10.20 4.23 2.47
CA ILE A 47 -10.07 5.31 3.45
C ILE A 47 -8.94 6.22 2.98
N ASP A 48 -9.20 7.53 2.94
CA ASP A 48 -8.18 8.54 2.67
C ASP A 48 -7.32 8.84 3.92
N VAL A 49 -6.34 9.74 3.77
CA VAL A 49 -5.43 10.14 4.87
C VAL A 49 -6.12 10.95 5.99
N ASP A 50 -7.38 11.31 5.80
CA ASP A 50 -8.21 12.00 6.79
C ASP A 50 -9.21 11.04 7.46
N GLY A 51 -9.15 9.74 7.15
CA GLY A 51 -10.02 8.73 7.77
C GLY A 51 -11.41 8.64 7.13
N LYS A 52 -11.67 9.37 6.05
CA LYS A 52 -12.97 9.38 5.39
C LYS A 52 -13.12 8.16 4.49
N LEU A 53 -14.27 7.51 4.57
CA LEU A 53 -14.65 6.42 3.67
C LEU A 53 -14.96 6.99 2.28
N VAL A 54 -14.30 6.47 1.25
CA VAL A 54 -14.46 6.89 -0.15
C VAL A 54 -14.83 5.68 -0.99
N GLY A 55 -15.96 5.75 -1.69
CA GLY A 55 -16.41 4.68 -2.56
C GLY A 55 -17.92 4.60 -2.74
N PRO A 56 -18.40 3.58 -3.47
CA PRO A 56 -17.58 2.54 -4.10
C PRO A 56 -16.83 3.07 -5.33
N LEU A 57 -15.58 2.65 -5.51
CA LEU A 57 -14.76 2.97 -6.67
C LEU A 57 -14.32 1.69 -7.41
N PRO A 58 -14.26 1.72 -8.76
CA PRO A 58 -13.74 0.59 -9.52
C PRO A 58 -12.23 0.47 -9.31
N SER A 59 -11.78 -0.68 -8.82
CA SER A 59 -10.37 -0.98 -8.58
C SER A 59 -9.99 -2.32 -9.18
N GLN A 60 -8.75 -2.45 -9.64
CA GLN A 60 -8.24 -3.74 -10.11
C GLN A 60 -8.00 -4.68 -8.93
N ARG A 61 -8.35 -5.96 -9.11
CA ARG A 61 -7.93 -7.00 -8.16
C ARG A 61 -6.43 -7.21 -8.26
N ILE A 62 -5.77 -7.35 -7.11
CA ILE A 62 -4.34 -7.68 -7.06
C ILE A 62 -4.21 -9.17 -7.34
N GLN A 63 -3.61 -9.50 -8.49
CA GLN A 63 -3.36 -10.87 -8.94
C GLN A 63 -1.86 -11.09 -9.08
N ILE A 64 -1.23 -11.50 -7.99
CA ILE A 64 0.18 -11.92 -7.99
C ILE A 64 0.25 -13.39 -7.54
N ASP A 65 1.28 -14.11 -8.01
CA ASP A 65 1.45 -15.53 -7.72
C ASP A 65 1.93 -15.78 -6.27
N ASP A 66 1.82 -17.04 -5.84
CA ASP A 66 2.19 -17.48 -4.49
C ASP A 66 3.67 -17.26 -4.17
N MET A 67 4.57 -17.32 -5.16
CA MET A 67 6.00 -17.09 -4.93
C MET A 67 6.23 -15.62 -4.58
N ARG A 68 5.62 -14.70 -5.33
CA ARG A 68 5.68 -13.26 -5.05
C ARG A 68 4.99 -12.92 -3.73
N TRP A 69 3.82 -13.50 -3.44
CA TRP A 69 3.19 -13.33 -2.12
C TRP A 69 4.06 -13.83 -0.98
N ARG A 70 4.70 -14.99 -1.12
CA ARG A 70 5.60 -15.55 -0.10
C ARG A 70 6.83 -14.68 0.12
N TYR A 71 7.31 -14.02 -0.92
CA TYR A 71 8.42 -13.07 -0.80
C TYR A 71 7.98 -11.78 -0.09
N LEU A 72 6.83 -11.22 -0.48
CA LEU A 72 6.31 -9.96 0.05
C LEU A 72 5.76 -10.06 1.50
N LEU A 73 5.30 -11.24 1.89
CA LEU A 73 4.66 -11.46 3.19
C LEU A 73 5.56 -12.30 4.09
N GLY A 74 5.55 -11.99 5.39
CA GLY A 74 6.13 -12.87 6.39
C GLY A 74 5.48 -14.26 6.39
N ALA A 75 6.22 -15.28 6.85
CA ALA A 75 5.80 -16.68 6.76
C ALA A 75 4.40 -16.93 7.34
N GLU A 76 4.09 -16.33 8.50
CA GLU A 76 2.79 -16.51 9.17
C GLU A 76 1.65 -15.80 8.43
N THR A 77 1.86 -14.53 8.03
CA THR A 77 0.90 -13.80 7.20
C THR A 77 0.63 -14.52 5.89
N PHE A 78 1.65 -15.08 5.24
CA PHE A 78 1.48 -15.89 4.02
C PHE A 78 0.67 -17.16 4.30
N ARG A 79 1.04 -17.93 5.34
CA ARG A 79 0.33 -19.15 5.74
C ARG A 79 -1.15 -18.90 5.95
N ILE A 80 -1.49 -17.84 6.68
CA ILE A 80 -2.89 -17.48 6.95
C ILE A 80 -3.56 -16.94 5.70
N THR A 81 -3.05 -15.85 5.11
CA THR A 81 -3.76 -15.12 4.05
C THR A 81 -3.77 -15.83 2.70
N ARG A 82 -2.83 -16.74 2.43
CA ARG A 82 -2.71 -17.42 1.12
C ARG A 82 -2.94 -18.92 1.17
N ARG A 83 -2.72 -19.55 2.33
CA ARG A 83 -2.92 -21.00 2.51
C ARG A 83 -4.12 -21.34 3.40
N ALA A 84 -4.99 -20.34 3.66
CA ALA A 84 -6.18 -20.47 4.51
C ALA A 84 -5.86 -21.07 5.89
N GLY A 85 -4.67 -20.77 6.42
CA GLY A 85 -4.29 -21.13 7.77
C GLY A 85 -5.06 -20.32 8.81
N THR A 86 -5.05 -20.81 10.05
CA THR A 86 -5.61 -20.12 11.21
C THR A 86 -4.53 -19.99 12.28
N GLU A 87 -4.44 -18.84 12.95
CA GLU A 87 -3.58 -18.65 14.13
C GLU A 87 -4.14 -19.42 15.32
N ALA A 88 -3.29 -19.82 16.27
CA ALA A 88 -3.77 -20.45 17.50
C ALA A 88 -4.60 -19.45 18.32
N PRO A 89 -5.68 -19.89 19.00
CA PRO A 89 -6.51 -19.01 19.81
C PRO A 89 -5.68 -18.34 20.91
N PHE A 90 -5.95 -17.06 21.16
CA PHE A 90 -5.28 -16.21 22.16
C PHE A 90 -3.80 -15.91 21.89
N CYS A 91 -3.27 -16.31 20.73
CA CYS A 91 -1.87 -16.04 20.37
C CYS A 91 -1.69 -14.81 19.46
N GLY A 92 -2.77 -14.23 18.93
CA GLY A 92 -2.71 -13.09 18.02
C GLY A 92 -2.67 -11.73 18.75
N ASP A 93 -1.89 -10.79 18.23
CA ASP A 93 -1.68 -9.47 18.86
C ASP A 93 -2.91 -8.55 18.87
N LEU A 94 -3.94 -8.86 18.06
CA LEU A 94 -5.12 -8.01 17.89
C LEU A 94 -6.36 -8.53 18.62
N VAL A 95 -6.25 -9.64 19.34
CA VAL A 95 -7.35 -10.28 20.07
C VAL A 95 -7.93 -9.30 21.10
N ASP A 96 -7.10 -8.78 22.01
CA ASP A 96 -7.51 -7.86 23.09
C ASP A 96 -7.23 -6.39 22.79
N HIS A 97 -6.87 -6.08 21.55
CA HIS A 97 -6.60 -4.72 21.14
C HIS A 97 -7.88 -3.85 21.15
N LYS A 98 -7.86 -2.74 21.91
CA LYS A 98 -9.01 -1.85 22.18
C LYS A 98 -8.86 -0.42 21.63
N GLN A 99 -7.72 -0.09 21.01
CA GLN A 99 -7.50 1.27 20.51
C GLN A 99 -8.51 1.62 19.40
N LYS A 100 -8.97 2.88 19.38
CA LYS A 100 -9.81 3.41 18.30
C LYS A 100 -8.99 3.52 17.02
N GLY A 101 -9.56 3.07 15.91
CA GLY A 101 -8.95 3.09 14.59
C GLY A 101 -9.56 2.08 13.62
N ILE A 102 -8.81 1.77 12.57
CA ILE A 102 -9.23 0.95 11.44
C ILE A 102 -8.32 -0.26 11.28
N TYR A 103 -8.91 -1.42 11.01
CA TYR A 103 -8.21 -2.65 10.65
C TYR A 103 -8.22 -2.81 9.13
N LYS A 104 -7.04 -2.90 8.53
CA LYS A 104 -6.84 -3.09 7.08
C LYS A 104 -6.30 -4.49 6.82
N CYS A 105 -6.49 -4.97 5.59
CA CYS A 105 -5.92 -6.23 5.12
C CYS A 105 -4.38 -6.18 5.19
N SER A 106 -3.75 -7.12 5.90
CA SER A 106 -2.29 -7.19 6.05
C SER A 106 -1.55 -7.46 4.75
N SER A 107 -2.26 -7.91 3.71
CA SER A 107 -1.67 -8.09 2.38
C SER A 107 -1.71 -6.83 1.52
N CYS A 108 -2.88 -6.20 1.35
CA CYS A 108 -3.06 -5.12 0.36
C CYS A 108 -3.51 -3.77 0.92
N GLY A 109 -3.71 -3.67 2.23
CA GLY A 109 -4.11 -2.42 2.88
C GLY A 109 -5.55 -1.99 2.66
N LEU A 110 -6.41 -2.83 2.05
CA LEU A 110 -7.85 -2.55 1.93
C LEU A 110 -8.47 -2.42 3.32
N PRO A 111 -9.25 -1.37 3.64
CA PRO A 111 -9.87 -1.25 4.96
C PRO A 111 -11.00 -2.27 5.12
N LEU A 112 -10.97 -3.05 6.19
CA LEU A 112 -11.86 -4.20 6.39
C LEU A 112 -12.84 -3.99 7.54
N PHE A 113 -12.34 -3.53 8.69
CA PHE A 113 -13.15 -3.39 9.91
C PHE A 113 -12.82 -2.10 10.67
N SER A 114 -13.78 -1.63 11.45
CA SER A 114 -13.60 -0.53 12.39
C SER A 114 -13.48 -1.06 13.81
N SER A 115 -12.66 -0.41 14.64
CA SER A 115 -12.67 -0.61 16.09
C SER A 115 -14.07 -0.46 16.72
N SER A 116 -14.95 0.37 16.14
CA SER A 116 -16.33 0.55 16.63
C SER A 116 -17.21 -0.69 16.48
N THR A 117 -16.83 -1.63 15.61
CA THR A 117 -17.56 -2.89 15.41
C THR A 117 -16.87 -4.07 16.09
N LYS A 118 -15.71 -3.85 16.71
CA LYS A 118 -14.95 -4.88 17.42
C LYS A 118 -15.61 -5.20 18.76
N PHE A 119 -15.64 -6.48 19.12
CA PHE A 119 -16.12 -6.94 20.42
C PHE A 119 -15.33 -8.16 20.90
N HIS A 120 -15.44 -8.47 22.19
CA HIS A 120 -14.81 -9.65 22.78
C HIS A 120 -15.76 -10.85 22.69
N SER A 121 -15.44 -11.82 21.84
CA SER A 121 -16.24 -13.04 21.63
C SER A 121 -15.90 -14.17 22.61
N GLY A 122 -14.73 -14.11 23.27
CA GLY A 122 -14.19 -15.23 24.05
C GLY A 122 -13.58 -16.36 23.23
N THR A 123 -13.53 -16.23 21.89
CA THR A 123 -13.02 -17.30 21.01
C THR A 123 -11.50 -17.34 20.91
N GLY A 124 -10.81 -16.27 21.31
CA GLY A 124 -9.36 -16.15 21.16
C GLY A 124 -8.89 -15.55 19.83
N TRP A 125 -9.81 -14.98 19.05
CA TRP A 125 -9.52 -14.25 17.80
C TRP A 125 -10.23 -12.89 17.79
N PRO A 126 -9.67 -11.86 17.14
CA PRO A 126 -10.37 -10.60 16.96
C PRO A 126 -11.71 -10.84 16.25
N SER A 127 -12.77 -10.30 16.86
CA SER A 127 -14.13 -10.47 16.39
C SER A 127 -14.82 -9.13 16.15
N PHE A 128 -15.54 -9.04 15.04
CA PHE A 128 -16.28 -7.85 14.64
C PHE A 128 -17.72 -8.21 14.31
N PHE A 129 -18.68 -7.34 14.60
CA PHE A 129 -20.09 -7.60 14.29
C PHE A 129 -20.53 -7.07 12.92
N ALA A 130 -19.71 -6.22 12.29
CA ALA A 130 -19.93 -5.69 10.94
C ALA A 130 -18.60 -5.28 10.29
N PRO A 131 -18.46 -5.45 8.96
CA PRO A 131 -17.33 -4.90 8.21
C PRO A 131 -17.49 -3.39 8.05
N LEU A 132 -16.40 -2.73 7.69
CA LEU A 132 -16.42 -1.30 7.35
C LEU A 132 -17.25 -1.03 6.09
N ALA A 133 -17.12 -1.91 5.08
CA ALA A 133 -17.94 -1.94 3.88
C ALA A 133 -18.16 -3.40 3.46
N LYS A 134 -19.38 -3.76 3.06
CA LYS A 134 -19.71 -5.15 2.70
C LYS A 134 -18.96 -5.57 1.44
N GLU A 135 -18.76 -4.66 0.51
CA GLU A 135 -18.07 -4.82 -0.77
C GLU A 135 -16.60 -5.21 -0.61
N ASN A 136 -15.98 -4.82 0.51
CA ASN A 136 -14.58 -5.13 0.80
C ASN A 136 -14.38 -6.57 1.29
N ILE A 137 -15.46 -7.29 1.62
CA ILE A 137 -15.46 -8.68 2.07
C ILE A 137 -16.18 -9.58 1.06
N THR A 138 -15.46 -10.54 0.51
CA THR A 138 -16.05 -11.64 -0.27
C THR A 138 -16.34 -12.81 0.66
N GLN A 139 -17.51 -13.42 0.51
CA GLN A 139 -17.90 -14.63 1.25
C GLN A 139 -17.83 -15.84 0.34
N ARG A 140 -17.35 -16.96 0.86
CA ARG A 140 -17.25 -18.23 0.13
C ARG A 140 -17.64 -19.39 1.03
N VAL A 141 -18.32 -20.38 0.47
CA VAL A 141 -18.58 -21.65 1.18
C VAL A 141 -17.27 -22.42 1.32
N ASP A 142 -16.97 -22.80 2.55
CA ASP A 142 -15.82 -23.63 2.95
C ASP A 142 -16.34 -24.97 3.48
N LEU A 143 -15.97 -26.04 2.78
CA LEU A 143 -16.34 -27.43 3.10
C LEU A 143 -15.19 -28.23 3.75
N SER A 144 -14.10 -27.55 4.11
CA SER A 144 -12.92 -28.18 4.69
C SER A 144 -13.24 -28.82 6.06
N PHE A 145 -12.49 -29.85 6.42
CA PHE A 145 -12.64 -30.57 7.69
C PHE A 145 -14.05 -31.18 7.93
N GLY A 146 -14.83 -31.41 6.86
CA GLY A 146 -16.17 -32.00 6.96
C GLY A 146 -17.23 -31.06 7.56
N MET A 147 -16.94 -29.75 7.65
CA MET A 147 -17.85 -28.73 8.16
C MET A 147 -18.35 -27.84 7.01
N ILE A 148 -19.55 -27.26 7.15
CA ILE A 148 -20.02 -26.19 6.26
C ILE A 148 -19.81 -24.86 6.98
N ARG A 149 -18.89 -24.04 6.46
CA ARG A 149 -18.55 -22.73 7.03
C ARG A 149 -18.59 -21.65 5.96
N THR A 150 -18.71 -20.40 6.39
CA THR A 150 -18.61 -19.24 5.49
C THR A 150 -17.25 -18.60 5.69
N GLU A 151 -16.33 -18.83 4.75
CA GLU A 151 -15.04 -18.15 4.69
C GLU A 151 -15.23 -16.69 4.27
N ILE A 152 -14.48 -15.78 4.92
CA ILE A 152 -14.40 -14.37 4.54
C ILE A 152 -13.02 -14.05 3.98
N LEU A 153 -13.03 -13.39 2.81
CA LEU A 153 -11.85 -13.06 2.01
C LEU A 153 -11.81 -11.56 1.76
N CYS A 154 -10.61 -10.98 1.68
CA CYS A 154 -10.44 -9.62 1.18
C CYS A 154 -10.83 -9.55 -0.31
N THR A 155 -11.81 -8.74 -0.68
CA THR A 155 -12.27 -8.65 -2.08
C THR A 155 -11.16 -8.24 -3.05
N ARG A 156 -10.27 -7.30 -2.64
CA ARG A 156 -9.21 -6.75 -3.50
C ARG A 156 -8.11 -7.75 -3.86
N CYS A 157 -7.61 -8.52 -2.89
CA CYS A 157 -6.44 -9.39 -3.11
C CYS A 157 -6.70 -10.89 -2.84
N GLY A 158 -7.90 -11.27 -2.40
CA GLY A 158 -8.24 -12.65 -2.09
C GLY A 158 -7.59 -13.22 -0.83
N ALA A 159 -7.04 -12.37 0.05
CA ALA A 159 -6.48 -12.82 1.32
C ALA A 159 -7.55 -13.49 2.20
N HIS A 160 -7.28 -14.69 2.71
CA HIS A 160 -8.05 -15.31 3.78
C HIS A 160 -7.98 -14.46 5.05
N LEU A 161 -9.16 -14.13 5.58
CA LEU A 161 -9.30 -13.33 6.80
C LEU A 161 -9.71 -14.22 7.96
N GLY A 162 -10.68 -15.11 7.74
CA GLY A 162 -11.25 -15.99 8.75
C GLY A 162 -12.62 -16.49 8.32
N HIS A 163 -13.56 -16.54 9.26
CA HIS A 163 -14.92 -17.06 9.01
C HIS A 163 -16.01 -16.18 9.61
N LEU A 164 -17.19 -16.25 9.00
CA LEU A 164 -18.42 -15.59 9.44
C LEU A 164 -19.33 -16.59 10.17
N PHE A 165 -19.85 -16.17 11.30
CA PHE A 165 -20.77 -16.94 12.15
C PHE A 165 -22.04 -16.13 12.46
N GLU A 166 -23.15 -16.81 12.75
CA GLU A 166 -24.47 -16.23 13.08
C GLU A 166 -24.74 -16.15 14.59
N ASP A 167 -23.68 -16.18 15.41
CA ASP A 167 -23.71 -16.13 16.88
C ASP A 167 -23.20 -14.77 17.42
N GLY A 168 -23.24 -13.73 16.60
CA GLY A 168 -22.75 -12.40 16.97
C GLY A 168 -23.77 -11.57 17.77
N PRO A 169 -23.34 -10.41 18.29
CA PRO A 169 -24.22 -9.51 19.01
C PRO A 169 -25.25 -8.85 18.08
N ARG A 170 -26.36 -8.39 18.66
CA ARG A 170 -27.28 -7.47 17.98
C ARG A 170 -26.54 -6.15 17.65
N PRO A 171 -26.94 -5.44 16.58
CA PRO A 171 -28.12 -5.66 15.76
C PRO A 171 -27.92 -6.63 14.59
N THR A 172 -26.69 -6.96 14.21
CA THR A 172 -26.42 -7.78 13.02
C THR A 172 -26.62 -9.27 13.27
N GLY A 173 -26.39 -9.74 14.50
CA GLY A 173 -26.36 -11.17 14.82
C GLY A 173 -25.15 -11.88 14.21
N LEU A 174 -24.22 -11.15 13.60
CA LEU A 174 -23.09 -11.69 12.86
C LEU A 174 -21.80 -11.54 13.66
N ARG A 175 -20.94 -12.54 13.59
CA ARG A 175 -19.57 -12.50 14.13
C ARG A 175 -18.59 -12.83 13.03
N TYR A 176 -17.85 -11.82 12.60
CA TYR A 176 -16.67 -11.94 11.76
C TYR A 176 -15.51 -12.30 12.67
N CYS A 177 -15.13 -13.59 12.69
CA CYS A 177 -13.99 -14.09 13.45
C CYS A 177 -12.77 -14.07 12.54
N VAL A 178 -11.78 -13.25 12.86
CA VAL A 178 -10.69 -12.90 11.94
C VAL A 178 -9.35 -13.29 12.56
N ASN A 179 -8.38 -13.69 11.74
CA ASN A 179 -7.01 -13.89 12.20
C ASN A 179 -6.32 -12.53 12.37
N SER A 180 -5.65 -12.30 13.49
CA SER A 180 -4.84 -11.11 13.75
C SER A 180 -3.78 -10.91 12.68
N ALA A 181 -3.08 -11.97 12.26
CA ALA A 181 -2.06 -11.89 11.20
C ALA A 181 -2.61 -11.50 9.81
N SER A 182 -3.93 -11.57 9.60
CA SER A 182 -4.59 -11.10 8.37
C SER A 182 -4.91 -9.60 8.39
N LEU A 183 -4.67 -8.94 9.53
CA LEU A 183 -4.98 -7.53 9.77
C LEU A 183 -3.73 -6.72 10.12
N VAL A 184 -3.74 -5.47 9.73
CA VAL A 184 -2.88 -4.41 10.28
C VAL A 184 -3.78 -3.30 10.82
N PHE A 185 -3.33 -2.59 11.85
CA PHE A 185 -4.13 -1.58 12.52
C PHE A 185 -3.58 -0.17 12.28
N VAL A 186 -4.47 0.77 11.94
CA VAL A 186 -4.15 2.19 11.86
C VAL A 186 -4.93 2.93 12.94
N PRO A 187 -4.25 3.55 13.92
CA PRO A 187 -4.91 4.21 15.04
C PRO A 187 -5.59 5.51 14.61
N GLN A 188 -6.65 5.89 15.34
CA GLN A 188 -7.48 7.05 15.04
C GLN A 188 -6.67 8.36 15.05
N TRP A 189 -5.68 8.49 15.94
CA TRP A 189 -4.86 9.69 16.06
C TRP A 189 -4.07 10.02 14.79
N VAL A 190 -3.79 9.02 13.93
CA VAL A 190 -3.18 9.26 12.60
C VAL A 190 -4.13 10.06 11.71
N PHE A 191 -5.42 9.72 11.71
CA PHE A 191 -6.43 10.45 10.93
C PHE A 191 -6.72 11.83 11.53
N ASP A 192 -6.74 11.91 12.86
CA ASP A 192 -6.95 13.17 13.60
C ASP A 192 -5.72 14.10 13.53
N LYS A 193 -4.56 13.58 13.08
CA LYS A 193 -3.26 14.27 13.04
C LYS A 193 -2.88 14.81 14.42
N THR A 194 -2.99 13.94 15.41
CA THR A 194 -2.60 14.24 16.79
C THR A 194 -1.67 13.17 17.32
N THR A 195 -0.80 13.51 18.26
CA THR A 195 -0.12 12.49 19.05
C THR A 195 -1.10 11.85 20.04
N PRO A 196 -0.79 10.65 20.60
CA PRO A 196 -1.61 10.05 21.66
C PRO A 196 -1.81 10.97 22.88
N ASP A 197 -0.88 11.88 23.15
CA ASP A 197 -0.95 12.90 24.21
C ASP A 197 -1.63 14.21 23.78
N GLY A 198 -2.14 14.30 22.54
CA GLY A 198 -3.01 15.38 22.07
C GLY A 198 -2.30 16.56 21.41
N ARG A 199 -0.97 16.51 21.20
CA ARG A 199 -0.27 17.54 20.41
C ARG A 199 -0.70 17.45 18.95
N LYS A 200 -0.83 18.59 18.29
CA LYS A 200 -1.16 18.65 16.85
C LYS A 200 0.06 18.33 16.02
N LEU A 201 -0.12 17.40 15.09
CA LEU A 201 0.87 17.03 14.09
C LEU A 201 0.66 17.84 12.83
N GLN A 202 1.74 18.06 12.10
CA GLN A 202 1.72 18.63 10.75
C GLN A 202 2.00 17.58 9.70
N ARG A 203 1.58 17.89 8.47
CA ARG A 203 1.70 16.99 7.31
C ARG A 203 2.90 17.42 6.46
N ALA A 204 3.61 16.47 5.89
CA ALA A 204 4.53 16.72 4.79
C ALA A 204 4.44 15.57 3.77
N ALA A 205 4.69 15.86 2.50
CA ALA A 205 4.70 14.85 1.45
C ALA A 205 5.82 15.11 0.45
N PHE A 206 6.65 14.09 0.26
CA PHE A 206 7.86 14.15 -0.56
C PHE A 206 7.90 12.99 -1.55
N ALA A 207 8.10 13.30 -2.83
CA ALA A 207 8.46 12.35 -3.88
C ALA A 207 9.93 12.59 -4.25
N GLY A 208 10.76 11.54 -4.27
CA GLY A 208 12.20 11.68 -4.45
C GLY A 208 12.87 10.42 -5.00
N GLY A 209 12.15 9.62 -5.78
CA GLY A 209 12.58 8.30 -6.24
C GLY A 209 11.76 7.18 -5.64
N CYS A 210 12.35 5.99 -5.51
CA CYS A 210 11.71 4.84 -4.87
C CYS A 210 11.28 5.19 -3.44
N PHE A 211 9.98 5.12 -3.16
CA PHE A 211 9.41 5.51 -1.86
C PHE A 211 9.91 4.66 -0.68
N TRP A 212 10.47 3.46 -0.90
CA TRP A 212 10.94 2.58 0.16
C TRP A 212 12.12 3.19 0.90
N GLY A 213 13.07 3.75 0.16
CA GLY A 213 14.22 4.42 0.75
C GLY A 213 13.85 5.73 1.45
N ILE A 214 12.90 6.48 0.87
CA ILE A 214 12.43 7.73 1.45
C ILE A 214 11.64 7.46 2.74
N GLN A 215 10.77 6.45 2.76
CA GLN A 215 9.98 6.07 3.95
C GLN A 215 10.91 5.62 5.08
N ASP A 216 11.82 4.67 4.79
CA ASP A 216 12.78 4.16 5.77
C ASP A 216 13.64 5.28 6.36
N PHE A 217 14.05 6.25 5.55
CA PHE A 217 14.81 7.40 6.01
C PHE A 217 13.99 8.31 6.93
N PHE A 218 12.82 8.79 6.48
CA PHE A 218 12.03 9.74 7.26
C PHE A 218 11.45 9.13 8.53
N LYS A 219 11.14 7.83 8.54
CA LYS A 219 10.67 7.11 9.73
C LYS A 219 11.68 7.16 10.89
N LYS A 220 12.97 7.29 10.58
CA LYS A 220 14.07 7.36 11.58
C LYS A 220 14.37 8.78 12.06
N VAL A 221 13.72 9.81 11.49
CA VAL A 221 13.93 11.19 11.89
C VAL A 221 13.19 11.47 13.18
N GLU A 222 13.91 11.91 14.22
CA GLU A 222 13.30 12.33 15.48
C GLU A 222 12.26 13.44 15.24
N GLY A 223 11.07 13.26 15.80
CA GLY A 223 9.93 14.15 15.58
C GLY A 223 9.00 13.75 14.43
N VAL A 224 9.42 12.86 13.52
CA VAL A 224 8.50 12.19 12.58
C VAL A 224 7.80 11.05 13.31
N VAL A 225 6.48 11.07 13.36
CA VAL A 225 5.69 10.13 14.18
C VAL A 225 4.97 9.07 13.36
N TRP A 226 4.74 9.33 12.08
CA TRP A 226 4.08 8.40 11.18
C TRP A 226 4.53 8.64 9.74
N THR A 227 4.73 7.57 8.99
CA THR A 227 5.08 7.61 7.57
C THR A 227 4.27 6.57 6.81
N VAL A 228 3.85 6.88 5.59
CA VAL A 228 3.17 5.93 4.70
C VAL A 228 3.64 6.18 3.25
N SER A 229 4.01 5.11 2.57
CA SER A 229 4.32 5.12 1.14
C SER A 229 3.02 5.11 0.32
N GLY A 230 3.00 5.84 -0.79
CA GLY A 230 1.81 5.96 -1.63
C GLY A 230 2.04 6.71 -2.92
N TYR A 231 0.94 7.16 -3.50
CA TYR A 231 0.88 7.72 -4.85
C TYR A 231 0.17 9.08 -4.79
N ALA A 232 0.78 10.11 -5.39
CA ALA A 232 0.20 11.45 -5.45
C ALA A 232 0.54 12.17 -6.76
N GLY A 233 -0.22 13.23 -7.07
CA GLY A 233 0.02 14.12 -8.23
C GLY A 233 -0.51 13.60 -9.57
N GLY A 234 -1.13 12.42 -9.61
CA GLY A 234 -1.81 11.85 -10.77
C GLY A 234 -3.34 11.96 -10.71
N THR A 235 -4.02 11.32 -11.67
CA THR A 235 -5.46 11.47 -11.90
C THR A 235 -6.30 10.25 -11.51
N VAL A 236 -5.69 9.07 -11.38
CA VAL A 236 -6.41 7.83 -11.07
C VAL A 236 -6.58 7.69 -9.55
N PRO A 237 -7.80 7.63 -9.00
CA PRO A 237 -8.00 7.48 -7.56
C PRO A 237 -7.66 6.05 -7.09
N PHE A 238 -7.04 5.93 -5.93
CA PHE A 238 -6.63 4.65 -5.30
C PHE A 238 -6.03 3.62 -6.29
N PRO A 239 -5.01 4.02 -7.07
CA PRO A 239 -4.42 3.14 -8.08
C PRO A 239 -3.70 1.96 -7.41
N THR A 240 -3.57 0.86 -8.14
CA THR A 240 -2.65 -0.22 -7.78
C THR A 240 -1.20 0.14 -8.16
N TYR A 241 -0.24 -0.52 -7.52
CA TYR A 241 1.17 -0.40 -7.92
C TYR A 241 1.39 -0.72 -9.41
N GLU A 242 0.75 -1.77 -9.93
CA GLU A 242 0.81 -2.14 -11.34
C GLU A 242 0.27 -1.04 -12.27
N GLU A 243 -0.81 -0.36 -11.87
CA GLU A 243 -1.34 0.78 -12.63
C GLU A 243 -0.35 1.95 -12.64
N VAL A 244 0.28 2.27 -11.52
CA VAL A 244 1.31 3.33 -11.45
C VAL A 244 2.53 2.98 -12.28
N CYS A 245 3.03 1.74 -12.20
CA CYS A 245 4.15 1.24 -13.00
C CYS A 245 3.90 1.30 -14.51
N SER A 246 2.63 1.31 -14.94
CA SER A 246 2.30 1.49 -16.37
C SER A 246 2.64 2.88 -16.91
N GLY A 247 2.89 3.86 -16.03
CA GLY A 247 3.16 5.26 -16.36
C GLY A 247 1.92 6.06 -16.77
N LYS A 248 0.73 5.46 -16.81
CA LYS A 248 -0.49 6.09 -17.33
C LYS A 248 -1.29 6.88 -16.30
N THR A 249 -1.01 6.69 -15.00
CA THR A 249 -1.80 7.32 -13.93
C THR A 249 -1.38 8.76 -13.64
N GLY A 250 -0.17 9.15 -14.07
CA GLY A 250 0.45 10.43 -13.74
C GLY A 250 0.95 10.55 -12.30
N HIS A 251 0.79 9.52 -11.46
CA HIS A 251 1.25 9.58 -10.07
C HIS A 251 2.77 9.54 -9.95
N ALA A 252 3.28 10.15 -8.88
CA ALA A 252 4.63 9.94 -8.36
C ALA A 252 4.58 9.07 -7.11
N GLU A 253 5.58 8.21 -6.94
CA GLU A 253 5.85 7.55 -5.66
C GLU A 253 6.19 8.63 -4.62
N THR A 254 5.37 8.68 -3.58
CA THR A 254 5.37 9.76 -2.60
C THR A 254 5.31 9.15 -1.20
N VAL A 255 6.07 9.73 -0.28
CA VAL A 255 5.95 9.44 1.15
C VAL A 255 5.17 10.57 1.80
N TYR A 256 4.03 10.22 2.39
CA TYR A 256 3.28 11.10 3.28
C TYR A 256 3.75 10.84 4.71
N LEU A 257 3.98 11.90 5.48
CA LEU A 257 4.37 11.79 6.87
C LEU A 257 3.62 12.78 7.76
N LEU A 258 3.49 12.39 9.02
CA LEU A 258 3.08 13.25 10.12
C LEU A 258 4.28 13.50 11.01
N TYR A 259 4.49 14.76 11.39
CA TYR A 259 5.58 15.17 12.25
C TYR A 259 5.10 16.14 13.33
N ASP A 260 5.79 16.13 14.46
CA ASP A 260 5.57 17.08 15.55
C ASP A 260 6.42 18.33 15.31
N PRO A 261 5.81 19.49 15.01
CA PRO A 261 6.54 20.73 14.75
C PRO A 261 7.28 21.27 15.98
N THR A 262 6.99 20.77 17.18
CA THR A 262 7.72 21.12 18.41
C THR A 262 9.04 20.37 18.55
N VAL A 263 9.25 19.30 17.78
CA VAL A 263 10.45 18.46 17.80
C VAL A 263 11.28 18.65 16.53
N VAL A 264 10.64 18.68 15.35
CA VAL A 264 11.32 18.87 14.06
C VAL A 264 10.59 19.89 13.20
N SER A 265 11.32 20.85 12.62
CA SER A 265 10.74 21.86 11.74
C SER A 265 10.60 21.37 10.30
N TYR A 266 9.68 21.97 9.55
CA TYR A 266 9.53 21.70 8.11
C TYR A 266 10.81 22.01 7.33
N SER A 267 11.46 23.14 7.60
CA SER A 267 12.78 23.48 7.07
C SER A 267 13.84 22.38 7.31
N LYS A 268 13.85 21.74 8.49
CA LYS A 268 14.74 20.61 8.76
C LYS A 268 14.39 19.40 7.89
N LEU A 269 13.11 19.08 7.74
CA LEU A 269 12.66 18.01 6.84
C LEU A 269 13.06 18.27 5.40
N LEU A 270 12.94 19.51 4.90
CA LEU A 270 13.41 19.91 3.58
C LEU A 270 14.93 19.73 3.43
N SER A 271 15.71 20.20 4.42
CA SER A 271 17.17 20.02 4.42
C SER A 271 17.56 18.55 4.34
N LEU A 272 16.85 17.66 5.06
CA LEU A 272 17.07 16.23 4.99
C LEU A 272 16.63 15.64 3.63
N PHE A 273 15.48 16.08 3.10
CA PHE A 273 14.99 15.67 1.79
C PHE A 273 16.03 15.92 0.69
N TRP A 274 16.68 17.09 0.69
CA TRP A 274 17.72 17.42 -0.28
C TRP A 274 18.97 16.52 -0.19
N GLN A 275 19.24 15.90 0.96
CA GLN A 275 20.40 15.03 1.18
C GLN A 275 20.16 13.59 0.73
N VAL A 276 18.90 13.15 0.66
CA VAL A 276 18.57 11.73 0.44
C VAL A 276 18.39 11.31 -1.02
N HIS A 277 18.17 12.26 -1.93
CA HIS A 277 17.98 11.99 -3.36
C HIS A 277 18.83 12.93 -4.24
N ASP A 278 18.83 12.69 -5.56
CA ASP A 278 19.40 13.61 -6.54
C ASP A 278 18.28 14.50 -7.11
N PRO A 279 18.19 15.77 -6.68
CA PRO A 279 17.13 16.68 -7.11
C PRO A 279 17.37 17.26 -8.52
N THR A 280 18.44 16.85 -9.21
CA THR A 280 18.82 17.34 -10.55
C THR A 280 18.47 16.35 -11.67
N SER A 281 17.97 15.16 -11.33
CA SER A 281 17.56 14.13 -12.27
C SER A 281 16.06 14.25 -12.61
N ALA A 282 15.74 14.21 -13.91
CA ALA A 282 14.35 14.20 -14.39
C ALA A 282 13.83 12.77 -14.50
N ASP A 283 12.63 12.51 -13.97
CA ASP A 283 11.91 11.23 -14.14
C ASP A 283 12.77 9.98 -13.89
N ARG A 284 13.70 10.09 -12.94
CA ARG A 284 14.66 9.04 -12.57
C ARG A 284 15.27 9.36 -11.21
N GLN A 285 15.51 8.31 -10.43
CA GLN A 285 16.41 8.35 -9.28
C GLN A 285 17.33 7.13 -9.31
N GLY A 286 18.65 7.35 -9.46
CA GLY A 286 19.61 6.25 -9.59
C GLY A 286 19.26 5.27 -10.72
N PRO A 287 19.12 3.96 -10.45
CA PRO A 287 18.74 2.96 -11.45
C PRO A 287 17.24 2.98 -11.81
N ASP A 288 16.40 3.65 -11.01
CA ASP A 288 14.95 3.66 -11.17
C ASP A 288 14.55 4.73 -12.19
N VAL A 289 14.04 4.30 -13.34
CA VAL A 289 13.69 5.17 -14.47
C VAL A 289 12.19 5.16 -14.71
N GLY A 290 11.58 6.34 -14.72
CA GLY A 290 10.16 6.52 -14.99
C GLY A 290 9.59 7.78 -14.33
N PRO A 291 8.51 8.34 -14.90
CA PRO A 291 7.89 9.56 -14.38
C PRO A 291 7.40 9.39 -12.93
N GLN A 292 7.11 8.17 -12.47
CA GLN A 292 6.73 7.90 -11.10
C GLN A 292 7.84 8.20 -10.08
N TYR A 293 9.11 8.27 -10.49
CA TYR A 293 10.25 8.53 -9.61
C TYR A 293 10.69 10.00 -9.60
N ARG A 294 9.95 10.89 -10.26
CA ARG A 294 10.28 12.31 -10.36
C ARG A 294 10.22 13.01 -9.00
N PRO A 295 11.13 13.96 -8.72
CA PRO A 295 11.15 14.62 -7.44
C PRO A 295 10.06 15.71 -7.33
N ILE A 296 9.28 15.69 -6.26
CA ILE A 296 8.21 16.66 -5.97
C ILE A 296 8.15 16.92 -4.46
N ILE A 297 7.99 18.19 -4.08
CA ILE A 297 7.57 18.61 -2.75
C ILE A 297 6.10 19.03 -2.84
N PHE A 298 5.24 18.36 -2.08
CA PHE A 298 3.83 18.69 -1.97
C PHE A 298 3.58 19.53 -0.71
N TYR A 299 3.22 20.81 -0.87
CA TYR A 299 2.97 21.72 0.26
C TYR A 299 1.49 21.72 0.67
N TYR A 300 1.24 21.76 1.98
CA TYR A 300 -0.11 21.76 2.56
C TYR A 300 -0.63 23.15 2.96
N ASP A 301 0.25 24.14 3.04
CA ASP A 301 -0.06 25.54 3.35
C ASP A 301 0.97 26.49 2.72
N GLU A 302 0.69 27.79 2.80
CA GLU A 302 1.54 28.83 2.21
C GLU A 302 2.90 28.98 2.89
N GLU A 303 3.02 28.61 4.17
CA GLU A 303 4.31 28.67 4.86
C GLU A 303 5.23 27.54 4.38
N GLN A 304 4.70 26.33 4.22
CA GLN A 304 5.40 25.22 3.56
C GLN A 304 5.81 25.57 2.13
N HIS A 305 4.94 26.24 1.38
CA HIS A 305 5.25 26.69 0.02
C HIS A 305 6.46 27.64 -0.01
N LYS A 306 6.43 28.69 0.84
CA LYS A 306 7.53 29.67 0.96
C LYS A 306 8.83 29.02 1.43
N GLU A 307 8.77 28.15 2.43
CA GLU A 307 9.94 27.43 2.94
C GLU A 307 10.54 26.49 1.89
N ALA A 308 9.71 25.77 1.15
CA ALA A 308 10.16 24.89 0.07
C ALA A 308 10.89 25.69 -1.02
N LEU A 309 10.33 26.82 -1.47
CA LEU A 309 10.96 27.71 -2.45
C LEU A 309 12.31 28.25 -1.96
N ARG A 310 12.37 28.79 -0.74
CA ARG A 310 13.63 29.28 -0.15
C ARG A 310 14.67 28.18 -0.03
N SER A 311 14.26 26.97 0.39
CA SER A 311 15.18 25.84 0.52
C SER A 311 15.74 25.39 -0.84
N LYS A 312 14.92 25.41 -1.89
CA LYS A 312 15.33 25.13 -3.27
C LYS A 312 16.33 26.17 -3.78
N GLU A 313 16.04 27.46 -3.59
CA GLU A 313 16.96 28.54 -3.96
C GLU A 313 18.31 28.45 -3.24
N SER A 314 18.30 28.08 -1.95
CA SER A 314 19.53 27.85 -1.18
C SER A 314 20.34 26.70 -1.76
N LEU A 315 19.68 25.58 -2.06
CA LEU A 315 20.33 24.42 -2.66
C LEU A 315 20.92 24.74 -4.04
N GLU A 316 20.21 25.49 -4.89
CA GLU A 316 20.72 25.89 -6.21
C GLU A 316 21.99 26.76 -6.10
N LYS A 317 22.07 27.63 -5.07
CA LYS A 317 23.29 28.38 -4.77
C LYS A 317 24.44 27.46 -4.34
N GLU A 318 24.18 26.50 -3.46
CA GLU A 318 25.17 25.50 -3.03
C GLU A 318 25.69 24.63 -4.18
N LEU A 319 24.80 24.25 -5.10
CA LEU A 319 25.13 23.49 -6.30
C LEU A 319 25.73 24.35 -7.43
N LYS A 320 26.20 25.56 -7.13
CA LYS A 320 26.82 26.51 -8.08
C LYS A 320 25.94 26.78 -9.31
N GLY A 321 24.63 26.91 -9.10
CA GLY A 321 23.66 27.21 -10.14
C GLY A 321 23.22 26.01 -10.99
N ARG A 322 23.57 24.77 -10.63
CA ARG A 322 22.93 23.59 -11.25
C ARG A 322 21.44 23.62 -10.93
N LYS A 323 20.62 23.53 -11.98
CA LYS A 323 19.16 23.59 -11.90
C LYS A 323 18.61 22.44 -11.07
N VAL A 324 17.80 22.75 -10.05
CA VAL A 324 17.03 21.76 -9.29
C VAL A 324 15.70 21.51 -10.01
N LEU A 325 15.47 20.26 -10.40
CA LEU A 325 14.30 19.82 -11.16
C LEU A 325 13.10 19.48 -10.29
N THR A 326 13.30 19.38 -8.97
CA THR A 326 12.21 19.14 -8.00
C THR A 326 11.10 20.17 -8.16
N ALA A 327 9.90 19.67 -8.46
CA ALA A 327 8.69 20.48 -8.52
C ALA A 327 8.20 20.82 -7.11
N ILE A 328 7.65 22.01 -6.91
CA ILE A 328 6.98 22.40 -5.67
C ILE A 328 5.52 22.65 -6.05
N LEU A 329 4.63 21.77 -5.60
CA LEU A 329 3.23 21.72 -6.02
C LEU A 329 2.31 21.75 -4.79
N PRO A 330 1.10 22.31 -4.89
CA PRO A 330 0.12 22.18 -3.83
C PRO A 330 -0.20 20.69 -3.60
N ALA A 331 -0.49 20.33 -2.35
CA ALA A 331 -0.80 18.95 -2.00
C ALA A 331 -2.00 18.42 -2.82
N ALA A 332 -1.73 17.41 -3.62
CA ALA A 332 -2.74 16.63 -4.33
C ALA A 332 -3.33 15.55 -3.41
N PRO A 333 -4.47 14.92 -3.77
CA PRO A 333 -4.93 13.71 -3.10
C PRO A 333 -3.81 12.67 -3.03
N PHE A 334 -3.61 12.12 -1.82
CA PHE A 334 -2.63 11.07 -1.56
C PHE A 334 -3.33 9.73 -1.38
N TYR A 335 -2.86 8.71 -2.09
CA TYR A 335 -3.39 7.37 -2.03
C TYR A 335 -2.34 6.42 -1.43
N PRO A 336 -2.56 5.87 -0.22
CA PRO A 336 -1.64 4.89 0.36
C PRO A 336 -1.43 3.69 -0.58
N ALA A 337 -0.18 3.30 -0.75
CA ALA A 337 0.19 2.07 -1.46
C ALA A 337 -0.26 0.84 -0.68
N GLU A 338 -0.22 -0.31 -1.35
CA GLU A 338 -0.51 -1.61 -0.77
C GLU A 338 0.31 -1.89 0.50
N GLU A 339 -0.25 -2.66 1.43
CA GLU A 339 0.39 -2.93 2.74
C GLU A 339 1.77 -3.58 2.61
N TYR A 340 1.99 -4.40 1.58
CA TYR A 340 3.30 -5.00 1.33
C TYR A 340 4.38 -3.98 0.91
N HIS A 341 4.03 -2.75 0.52
CA HIS A 341 5.00 -1.67 0.27
C HIS A 341 5.33 -0.85 1.51
N GLN A 342 4.48 -0.88 2.54
CA GLN A 342 4.69 -0.11 3.75
C GLN A 342 5.84 -0.71 4.54
N ASP A 343 6.82 0.10 4.92
CA ASP A 343 7.99 -0.33 5.70
C ASP A 343 8.76 -1.49 5.03
N TYR A 344 8.78 -1.52 3.70
CA TYR A 344 9.31 -2.64 2.92
C TYR A 344 10.77 -3.00 3.29
N LEU A 345 11.66 -2.02 3.39
CA LEU A 345 13.08 -2.28 3.73
C LEU A 345 13.23 -2.90 5.13
N GLU A 346 12.45 -2.43 6.10
CA GLU A 346 12.44 -2.95 7.47
C GLU A 346 11.88 -4.38 7.50
N LYS A 347 10.72 -4.62 6.88
CA LYS A 347 10.06 -5.94 6.79
C LYS A 347 10.94 -7.01 6.13
N HIS A 348 11.85 -6.61 5.22
CA HIS A 348 12.75 -7.51 4.51
C HIS A 348 14.22 -7.46 4.99
N HIS A 349 14.51 -6.72 6.07
CA HIS A 349 15.86 -6.53 6.59
C HIS A 349 16.89 -6.08 5.53
N LEU A 350 16.44 -5.23 4.61
CA LEU A 350 17.26 -4.71 3.51
C LEU A 350 17.91 -3.38 3.92
N PRO A 351 19.18 -3.16 3.54
CA PRO A 351 19.79 -1.85 3.72
C PRO A 351 19.15 -0.83 2.79
N ASN A 352 19.11 0.42 3.23
CA ASN A 352 18.65 1.52 2.39
C ASN A 352 19.71 1.90 1.35
N SER A 353 19.70 1.20 0.22
CA SER A 353 20.61 1.43 -0.91
C SER A 353 20.08 2.41 -1.95
N CYS A 354 18.88 2.95 -1.75
CA CYS A 354 18.22 3.88 -2.68
C CYS A 354 18.65 5.34 -2.47
N LEU A 355 19.28 5.66 -1.33
CA LEU A 355 19.78 7.00 -1.02
C LEU A 355 21.00 7.32 -1.88
N ARG A 356 21.03 8.55 -2.45
CA ARG A 356 22.08 9.12 -3.32
C ARG A 356 23.11 8.09 -3.86
N ARG A 357 22.77 7.49 -5.00
CA ARG A 357 23.74 7.10 -6.03
C ARG A 357 23.55 7.95 -7.26
#